data_AF-A0A952ISJ4-F1
#
_entry.id   AF-A0A952ISJ4-F1
#
_cell.length_a   1.000
_cell.length_b   1.000
_cell.length_c   1.000
_cell.angle_alpha   90.00
_cell.angle_beta   90.00
_cell.angle_gamma   90.00
#
_symmetry.space_group_name_H-M   'P 1'
#
loop_
_entity.id
_entity.type
_entity.pdbx_description
1 polymer ?
#
loop_
_entity_poly.entity_id
_entity_poly.type
_entity_poly.pdbx_seq_one_letter_code
_entity_poly.pdbx_strand_id
1 'polypeptide(L)'
;LVVKPFTEQFQTALYARIPPEARSTPDVFVSHAWGHPMAVHPGTTLTDMAAGNRAVSRAAFCWIDLFVYNQHKAQDIAMDMERIIGAVGKLVLPLPSEKPLRRLWCIWEWLCAHRAGVDIVIPEAAYDRHYFGKQREWFERSFQSMSLAQTSRDEDRVLILDAIVDTFGSVEQADAELRALADRSLTRAKDAPWRSARQGKGKGE
;
A
#
# COMPACT_ATOMS: atom_id res chain seq x y z
N LEU A 1 -9.51 3.15 -16.97
CA LEU A 1 -8.58 2.01 -17.19
C LEU A 1 -7.23 2.57 -17.62
N VAL A 2 -6.16 2.23 -16.91
CA VAL A 2 -4.79 2.55 -17.36
C VAL A 2 -4.34 1.35 -18.18
N VAL A 3 -4.49 1.41 -19.50
CA VAL A 3 -3.96 0.38 -20.40
C VAL A 3 -2.50 0.72 -20.68
N LYS A 4 -1.58 -0.18 -20.33
CA LYS A 4 -0.16 0.03 -20.64
C LYS A 4 0.15 -0.37 -22.09
N PRO A 5 0.80 0.52 -22.88
CA PRO A 5 1.18 0.23 -24.27
C PRO A 5 1.93 -1.09 -24.46
N PHE A 6 2.75 -1.49 -23.47
CA PHE A 6 3.54 -2.72 -23.49
C PHE A 6 2.74 -4.03 -23.49
N THR A 7 1.43 -3.97 -23.20
CA THR A 7 0.54 -5.15 -23.21
C THR A 7 -0.53 -5.08 -24.30
N GLU A 8 -0.60 -3.97 -25.04
CA GLU A 8 -1.67 -3.69 -26.01
C GLU A 8 -1.71 -4.73 -27.13
N GLN A 9 -0.55 -5.08 -27.70
CA GLN A 9 -0.47 -6.08 -28.76
C GLN A 9 -0.88 -7.49 -28.29
N PHE A 10 -0.69 -7.80 -27.00
CA PHE A 10 -0.82 -9.17 -26.48
C PHE A 10 -2.13 -9.41 -25.74
N GLN A 11 -2.87 -8.34 -25.40
CA GLN A 11 -4.17 -8.41 -24.71
C GLN A 11 -4.15 -9.25 -23.42
N THR A 12 -3.01 -9.26 -22.72
CA THR A 12 -2.75 -10.08 -21.53
C THR A 12 -1.95 -9.32 -20.48
N ALA A 13 -1.86 -9.85 -19.27
CA ALA A 13 -1.04 -9.31 -18.19
C ALA A 13 0.45 -9.43 -18.50
N LEU A 14 1.28 -8.55 -17.91
CA LEU A 14 2.74 -8.64 -18.07
C LEU A 14 3.31 -9.95 -17.52
N TYR A 15 2.72 -10.46 -16.43
CA TYR A 15 3.09 -11.74 -15.83
C TYR A 15 2.99 -12.93 -16.80
N ALA A 16 2.06 -12.89 -17.77
CA ALA A 16 1.91 -13.95 -18.76
C ALA A 16 3.14 -14.10 -19.67
N ARG A 17 4.00 -13.06 -19.75
CA ARG A 17 5.25 -13.08 -20.51
C ARG A 17 6.43 -13.70 -19.76
N ILE A 18 6.29 -13.94 -18.45
CA ILE A 18 7.32 -14.59 -17.64
C ILE A 18 7.21 -16.11 -17.88
N PRO A 19 8.27 -16.80 -18.36
CA PRO A 19 8.25 -18.24 -18.57
C PRO A 19 7.91 -19.00 -17.27
N PRO A 20 7.17 -20.13 -17.32
CA PRO A 20 6.80 -20.89 -16.12
C PRO A 20 7.98 -21.25 -15.22
N GLU A 21 9.11 -21.62 -15.80
CA GLU A 21 10.36 -21.98 -15.13
C GLU A 21 11.05 -20.81 -14.42
N ALA A 22 10.70 -19.57 -14.77
CA ALA A 22 11.21 -18.35 -14.16
C ALA A 22 10.25 -17.76 -13.11
N ARG A 23 9.16 -18.48 -12.78
CA ARG A 23 8.18 -18.03 -11.78
C ARG A 23 8.51 -18.64 -10.42
N SER A 24 8.53 -17.79 -9.40
CA SER A 24 8.63 -18.19 -8.00
C SER A 24 7.63 -17.41 -7.15
N THR A 25 7.46 -17.84 -5.89
CA THR A 25 6.72 -17.07 -4.90
C THR A 25 7.44 -15.73 -4.66
N PRO A 26 6.72 -14.60 -4.68
CA PRO A 26 7.29 -13.30 -4.32
C PRO A 26 7.44 -13.17 -2.81
N ASP A 27 8.37 -12.32 -2.37
CA ASP A 27 8.63 -12.05 -0.95
C ASP A 27 7.64 -11.05 -0.34
N VAL A 28 7.08 -10.17 -1.18
CA VAL A 28 6.24 -9.05 -0.72
C VAL A 28 5.12 -8.78 -1.70
N PHE A 29 3.90 -8.57 -1.18
CA PHE A 29 2.77 -8.07 -1.93
C PHE A 29 2.69 -6.56 -1.79
N VAL A 30 2.60 -5.81 -2.90
CA VAL A 30 2.52 -4.35 -2.88
C VAL A 30 1.14 -3.89 -3.34
N SER A 31 0.35 -3.36 -2.41
CA SER A 31 -0.97 -2.79 -2.69
C SER A 31 -0.83 -1.38 -3.27
N HIS A 32 -1.19 -1.19 -4.54
CA HIS A 32 -0.92 0.06 -5.27
C HIS A 32 -2.14 0.57 -6.05
N ALA A 33 -2.39 1.87 -6.00
CA ALA A 33 -3.45 2.50 -6.78
C ALA A 33 -3.07 2.63 -8.27
N TRP A 34 -3.81 1.95 -9.17
CA TRP A 34 -3.57 2.06 -10.60
C TRP A 34 -3.65 3.52 -11.08
N GLY A 35 -2.67 3.92 -11.89
CA GLY A 35 -2.52 5.31 -12.36
C GLY A 35 -1.79 6.22 -11.38
N HIS A 36 -1.45 5.77 -10.17
CA HIS A 36 -0.45 6.46 -9.37
C HIS A 36 0.95 6.19 -9.94
N PRO A 37 1.80 7.22 -10.10
CA PRO A 37 3.18 7.01 -10.46
C PRO A 37 3.91 6.20 -9.39
N MET A 38 4.64 5.16 -9.81
CA MET A 38 5.40 4.29 -8.92
C MET A 38 6.70 4.93 -8.41
N ALA A 39 7.06 6.14 -8.85
CA ALA A 39 8.39 6.76 -8.67
C ALA A 39 8.38 8.22 -8.15
N VAL A 40 7.25 8.77 -7.72
CA VAL A 40 7.11 10.24 -7.54
C VAL A 40 7.18 10.72 -6.08
N HIS A 41 7.30 9.84 -5.09
CA HIS A 41 7.36 10.24 -3.67
C HIS A 41 8.47 9.52 -2.88
N PRO A 42 9.54 10.22 -2.49
CA PRO A 42 10.63 9.65 -1.70
C PRO A 42 10.12 8.91 -0.46
N GLY A 43 10.58 7.69 -0.25
CA GLY A 43 10.20 6.78 0.84
C GLY A 43 9.06 5.80 0.57
N THR A 44 8.33 5.98 -0.53
CA THR A 44 7.08 5.25 -0.79
C THR A 44 7.05 4.59 -2.16
N THR A 45 8.10 4.77 -2.96
CA THR A 45 8.20 4.19 -4.29
C THR A 45 8.74 2.77 -4.25
N LEU A 46 8.44 1.98 -5.28
CA LEU A 46 9.14 0.70 -5.50
C LEU A 46 10.66 0.92 -5.61
N THR A 47 11.08 2.09 -6.08
CA THR A 47 12.49 2.51 -6.13
C THR A 47 13.08 2.71 -4.73
N ASP A 48 12.33 3.27 -3.78
CA ASP A 48 12.78 3.42 -2.38
C ASP A 48 12.83 2.07 -1.65
N MET A 49 11.91 1.16 -1.98
CA MET A 49 11.97 -0.23 -1.52
C MET A 49 13.23 -0.92 -2.05
N ALA A 50 13.54 -0.78 -3.34
CA ALA A 50 14.77 -1.30 -3.94
C ALA A 50 16.05 -0.60 -3.45
N ALA A 51 15.96 0.66 -2.99
CA ALA A 51 17.09 1.43 -2.49
C ALA A 51 17.47 1.11 -1.03
N GLY A 52 16.68 0.30 -0.33
CA GLY A 52 16.98 -0.13 1.05
C GLY A 52 16.14 0.55 2.13
N ASN A 53 14.91 0.97 1.81
CA ASN A 53 13.93 1.22 2.86
C ASN A 53 13.76 -0.08 3.69
N ARG A 54 13.92 0.01 5.02
CA ARG A 54 13.97 -1.16 5.92
C ARG A 54 12.74 -2.08 5.86
N ALA A 55 11.63 -1.61 5.29
CA ALA A 55 10.42 -2.40 5.09
C ALA A 55 10.57 -3.54 4.08
N VAL A 56 11.48 -3.42 3.11
CA VAL A 56 11.68 -4.37 2.00
C VAL A 56 13.17 -4.53 1.73
N SER A 57 13.66 -5.78 1.71
CA SER A 57 15.05 -6.07 1.37
C SER A 57 15.37 -5.61 -0.05
N ARG A 58 16.61 -5.17 -0.31
CA ARG A 58 17.09 -4.84 -1.67
C ARG A 58 16.95 -5.99 -2.67
N ALA A 59 16.85 -7.22 -2.19
CA ALA A 59 16.72 -8.44 -2.99
C ALA A 59 15.28 -8.99 -3.05
N ALA A 60 14.29 -8.26 -2.55
CA ALA A 60 12.91 -8.76 -2.50
C ALA A 60 12.26 -8.77 -3.90
N PHE A 61 11.57 -9.87 -4.20
CA PHE A 61 10.71 -10.01 -5.36
C PHE A 61 9.29 -9.54 -5.00
N CYS A 62 8.81 -8.51 -5.70
CA CYS A 62 7.51 -7.91 -5.41
C CYS A 62 6.41 -8.50 -6.30
N TRP A 63 5.28 -8.83 -5.70
CA TRP A 63 4.00 -8.98 -6.38
C TRP A 63 3.30 -7.63 -6.47
N ILE A 64 2.88 -7.21 -7.66
CA ILE A 64 2.14 -5.98 -7.88
C ILE A 64 0.97 -6.28 -8.82
N ASP A 65 -0.25 -5.97 -8.37
CA ASP A 65 -1.52 -6.27 -9.06
C ASP A 65 -1.53 -5.79 -10.52
N LEU A 66 -0.95 -4.62 -10.75
CA LEU A 66 -0.81 -3.97 -12.04
C LEU A 66 -0.03 -4.81 -13.05
N PHE A 67 0.87 -5.70 -12.62
CA PHE A 67 1.64 -6.56 -13.51
C PHE A 67 1.02 -7.95 -13.71
N VAL A 68 0.15 -8.36 -12.78
CA VAL A 68 -0.39 -9.73 -12.71
C VAL A 68 -1.78 -9.82 -13.31
N TYR A 69 -2.64 -8.82 -13.09
CA TYR A 69 -3.98 -8.81 -13.67
C TYR A 69 -4.03 -8.25 -15.09
N ASN A 70 -4.98 -8.76 -15.87
CA ASN A 70 -5.17 -8.34 -17.25
C ASN A 70 -5.92 -7.01 -17.30
N GLN A 71 -5.21 -5.93 -17.62
CA GLN A 71 -5.79 -4.57 -17.68
C GLN A 71 -6.74 -4.37 -18.88
N HIS A 72 -6.79 -5.28 -19.86
CA HIS A 72 -7.63 -5.18 -21.05
C HIS A 72 -9.06 -5.69 -20.83
N LYS A 73 -9.33 -6.30 -19.68
CA LYS A 73 -10.65 -6.79 -19.31
C LYS A 73 -11.04 -6.24 -17.96
N ALA A 74 -12.32 -5.93 -17.77
CA ALA A 74 -12.84 -5.73 -16.43
C ALA A 74 -12.48 -6.94 -15.58
N GLN A 75 -11.82 -6.71 -14.46
CA GLN A 75 -11.52 -7.78 -13.51
C GLN A 75 -12.68 -7.82 -12.52
N ASP A 76 -13.18 -9.02 -12.24
CA ASP A 76 -13.93 -9.26 -11.01
C ASP A 76 -12.98 -9.11 -9.82
N ILE A 77 -13.54 -8.83 -8.65
CA ILE A 77 -12.75 -8.88 -7.43
C ILE A 77 -12.11 -10.27 -7.30
N ALA A 78 -10.81 -10.29 -7.04
CA ALA A 78 -10.08 -11.53 -6.89
C ALA A 78 -10.43 -12.18 -5.55
N MET A 79 -11.36 -13.14 -5.57
CA MET A 79 -11.77 -13.89 -4.38
C MET A 79 -10.63 -14.71 -3.76
N ASP A 80 -9.60 -15.03 -4.55
CA ASP A 80 -8.39 -15.71 -4.10
C ASP A 80 -7.31 -14.76 -3.56
N MET A 81 -7.57 -13.44 -3.51
CA MET A 81 -6.60 -12.45 -3.06
C MET A 81 -6.12 -12.70 -1.63
N GLU A 82 -7.01 -13.09 -0.70
CA GLU A 82 -6.65 -13.46 0.66
C GLU A 82 -5.66 -14.63 0.68
N ARG A 83 -5.89 -15.65 -0.15
CA ARG A 83 -4.99 -16.80 -0.28
C ARG A 83 -3.65 -16.39 -0.89
N ILE A 84 -3.65 -15.54 -1.92
CA ILE A 84 -2.44 -15.04 -2.57
C ILE A 84 -1.60 -14.24 -1.58
N ILE A 85 -2.19 -13.25 -0.91
CA ILE A 85 -1.50 -12.42 0.08
C ILE A 85 -1.01 -13.28 1.26
N GLY A 86 -1.83 -14.22 1.74
CA GLY A 86 -1.45 -15.18 2.77
C GLY A 86 -0.23 -16.02 2.39
N ALA A 87 -0.16 -16.50 1.13
CA ALA A 87 0.98 -17.26 0.64
C ALA A 87 2.26 -16.42 0.49
N VAL A 88 2.13 -15.12 0.22
CA VAL A 88 3.27 -14.19 0.20
C VAL A 88 3.75 -13.85 1.61
N GLY A 89 2.84 -13.77 2.58
CA GLY A 89 3.17 -13.60 4.00
C GLY A 89 3.51 -12.16 4.41
N LYS A 90 3.48 -11.21 3.49
CA LYS A 90 3.72 -9.78 3.76
C LYS A 90 3.02 -8.87 2.76
N LEU A 91 2.35 -7.83 3.28
CA LEU A 91 1.79 -6.74 2.50
C LEU A 91 2.51 -5.42 2.81
N VAL A 92 2.91 -4.73 1.75
CA VAL A 92 3.37 -3.34 1.79
C VAL A 92 2.28 -2.46 1.19
N LEU A 93 1.87 -1.46 1.95
CA LEU A 93 0.86 -0.48 1.57
C LEU A 93 1.53 0.89 1.43
N PRO A 94 2.06 1.25 0.25
CA PRO A 94 2.67 2.55 0.04
C PRO A 94 1.59 3.62 0.02
N LEU A 95 1.78 4.66 0.84
CA LEU A 95 0.88 5.80 0.93
C LEU A 95 1.57 7.09 0.46
N PRO A 96 1.92 7.21 -0.83
CA PRO A 96 2.48 8.45 -1.39
C PRO A 96 1.45 9.60 -1.42
N SER A 97 0.17 9.26 -1.48
CA SER A 97 -0.99 10.16 -1.53
C SER A 97 -2.24 9.43 -1.04
N GLU A 98 -3.42 10.05 -1.18
CA GLU A 98 -4.69 9.51 -0.68
C GLU A 98 -5.29 8.52 -1.64
N LYS A 99 -4.74 8.43 -2.85
CA LYS A 99 -5.29 7.59 -3.91
C LYS A 99 -5.36 6.10 -3.54
N PRO A 100 -4.36 5.47 -2.88
CA PRO A 100 -4.50 4.10 -2.37
C PRO A 100 -5.70 3.96 -1.44
N LEU A 101 -5.89 4.87 -0.49
CA LEU A 101 -7.00 4.80 0.47
C LEU A 101 -8.35 5.23 -0.12
N ARG A 102 -8.34 5.91 -1.28
CA ARG A 102 -9.55 6.22 -2.05
C ARG A 102 -9.87 5.16 -3.10
N ARG A 103 -9.06 4.11 -3.23
CA ARG A 103 -9.31 3.02 -4.18
C ARG A 103 -9.75 1.78 -3.42
N LEU A 104 -10.97 1.35 -3.66
CA LEU A 104 -11.56 0.27 -2.88
C LEU A 104 -10.82 -1.06 -3.04
N TRP A 105 -10.20 -1.31 -4.20
CA TRP A 105 -9.32 -2.46 -4.41
C TRP A 105 -8.10 -2.49 -3.46
N CYS A 106 -7.49 -1.34 -3.14
CA CYS A 106 -6.39 -1.31 -2.19
C CYS A 106 -6.87 -1.56 -0.74
N ILE A 107 -8.11 -1.16 -0.43
CA ILE A 107 -8.75 -1.49 0.84
C ILE A 107 -9.04 -3.00 0.92
N TRP A 108 -9.49 -3.61 -0.18
CA TRP A 108 -9.68 -5.07 -0.26
C TRP A 108 -8.38 -5.84 -0.01
N GLU A 109 -7.28 -5.41 -0.63
CA GLU A 109 -5.96 -6.02 -0.42
C GLU A 109 -5.50 -5.89 1.05
N TRP A 110 -5.71 -4.72 1.65
CA TRP A 110 -5.45 -4.52 3.09
C TRP A 110 -6.31 -5.43 3.98
N LEU A 111 -7.61 -5.53 3.68
CA LEU A 111 -8.55 -6.40 4.41
C LEU A 111 -8.13 -7.88 4.31
N CYS A 112 -7.78 -8.34 3.11
CA CYS A 112 -7.26 -9.67 2.85
C CYS A 112 -5.99 -9.95 3.66
N ALA A 113 -5.05 -9.00 3.68
CA ALA A 113 -3.84 -9.13 4.49
C ALA A 113 -4.15 -9.21 5.99
N HIS A 114 -5.09 -8.39 6.47
CA HIS A 114 -5.52 -8.40 7.86
C HIS A 114 -6.13 -9.75 8.26
N ARG A 115 -7.06 -10.27 7.46
CA ARG A 115 -7.72 -11.57 7.68
C ARG A 115 -6.75 -12.75 7.62
N ALA A 116 -5.77 -12.69 6.71
CA ALA A 116 -4.71 -13.68 6.61
C ALA A 116 -3.68 -13.60 7.75
N GLY A 117 -3.72 -12.56 8.60
CA GLY A 117 -2.80 -12.38 9.72
C GLY A 117 -1.34 -12.14 9.28
N VAL A 118 -1.13 -11.59 8.08
CA VAL A 118 0.23 -11.34 7.55
C VAL A 118 0.79 -10.01 8.05
N ASP A 119 2.11 -9.83 7.93
CA ASP A 119 2.77 -8.56 8.24
C ASP A 119 2.29 -7.46 7.28
N ILE A 120 1.80 -6.34 7.83
CA ILE A 120 1.33 -5.18 7.05
C ILE A 120 2.22 -3.99 7.38
N VAL A 121 2.91 -3.47 6.37
CA VAL A 121 3.86 -2.37 6.54
C VAL A 121 3.47 -1.18 5.66
N ILE A 122 3.38 0.00 6.26
CA ILE A 122 3.33 1.28 5.54
C ILE A 122 4.77 1.81 5.50
N PRO A 123 5.43 1.87 4.33
CA PRO A 123 6.80 2.32 4.21
C PRO A 123 6.88 3.85 4.34
N GLU A 124 7.95 4.33 5.01
CA GLU A 124 8.26 5.77 5.19
C GLU A 124 9.72 6.09 4.85
N ALA A 125 9.98 7.26 4.25
CA ALA A 125 11.33 7.85 4.11
C ALA A 125 11.84 8.48 5.41
N ALA A 126 11.82 7.74 6.52
CA ALA A 126 12.26 8.27 7.82
C ALA A 126 13.77 8.58 7.88
N TYR A 127 14.54 8.24 6.84
CA TYR A 127 15.97 8.58 6.71
C TYR A 127 16.20 10.01 6.20
N ASP A 128 15.23 10.63 5.55
CA ASP A 128 15.35 12.00 5.04
C ASP A 128 14.66 12.98 6.00
N ARG A 129 15.46 13.90 6.55
CA ARG A 129 15.00 14.97 7.45
C ARG A 129 13.88 15.82 6.85
N HIS A 130 13.84 15.98 5.53
CA HIS A 130 12.80 16.73 4.83
C HIS A 130 11.45 16.00 4.84
N TYR A 131 11.44 14.66 4.92
CA TYR A 131 10.24 13.83 4.81
C TYR A 131 9.81 13.17 6.13
N PHE A 132 10.65 13.21 7.17
CA PHE A 132 10.35 12.65 8.48
C PHE A 132 9.02 13.15 9.06
N GLY A 133 8.09 12.23 9.30
CA GLY A 133 6.76 12.50 9.85
C GLY A 133 5.79 13.21 8.91
N LYS A 134 6.20 13.58 7.68
CA LYS A 134 5.30 14.20 6.71
C LYS A 134 4.23 13.24 6.22
N GLN A 135 4.58 11.96 6.05
CA GLN A 135 3.63 10.96 5.58
C GLN A 135 2.51 10.74 6.59
N ARG A 136 2.85 10.77 7.89
CA ARG A 136 1.88 10.71 8.97
C ARG A 136 0.93 11.91 8.97
N GLU A 137 1.47 13.13 8.95
CA GLU A 137 0.68 14.37 8.88
C GLU A 137 -0.24 14.34 7.65
N TRP A 138 0.29 13.89 6.53
CA TRP A 138 -0.43 13.81 5.27
C TRP A 138 -1.57 12.77 5.34
N PHE A 139 -1.32 11.60 5.95
CA PHE A 139 -2.36 10.60 6.21
C PHE A 139 -3.48 11.15 7.10
N GLU A 140 -3.14 11.78 8.23
CA GLU A 140 -4.10 12.36 9.17
C GLU A 140 -4.98 13.43 8.53
N ARG A 141 -4.42 14.25 7.64
CA ARG A 141 -5.15 15.30 6.92
C ARG A 141 -6.06 14.74 5.82
N SER A 142 -5.66 13.65 5.17
CA SER A 142 -6.25 13.24 3.89
C SER A 142 -7.17 12.02 4.00
N PHE A 143 -6.90 11.12 4.95
CA PHE A 143 -7.74 9.95 5.19
C PHE A 143 -8.94 10.31 6.07
N GLN A 144 -10.13 10.20 5.49
CA GLN A 144 -11.40 10.46 6.18
C GLN A 144 -12.06 9.14 6.59
N SER A 145 -12.47 8.33 5.62
CA SER A 145 -13.09 7.03 5.83
C SER A 145 -12.94 6.14 4.59
N MET A 146 -12.84 4.83 4.79
CA MET A 146 -12.90 3.81 3.73
C MET A 146 -14.23 3.84 2.97
N SER A 147 -15.32 4.29 3.59
CA SER A 147 -16.62 4.44 2.94
C SER A 147 -16.57 5.36 1.71
N LEU A 148 -15.63 6.32 1.68
CA LEU A 148 -15.45 7.26 0.58
C LEU A 148 -14.60 6.71 -0.57
N ALA A 149 -14.07 5.50 -0.44
CA ALA A 149 -13.27 4.88 -1.49
C ALA A 149 -14.13 4.48 -2.68
N GLN A 150 -13.54 4.60 -3.87
CA GLN A 150 -14.19 4.43 -5.15
C GLN A 150 -13.69 3.17 -5.85
N THR A 151 -14.57 2.61 -6.66
CA THR A 151 -14.30 1.53 -7.61
C THR A 151 -15.09 1.82 -8.87
N SER A 152 -14.71 1.21 -9.99
CA SER A 152 -15.44 1.32 -11.25
C SER A 152 -16.68 0.43 -11.32
N ARG A 153 -16.90 -0.45 -10.33
CA ARG A 153 -18.01 -1.41 -10.28
C ARG A 153 -18.73 -1.33 -8.94
N ASP A 154 -20.03 -1.06 -8.97
CA ASP A 154 -20.84 -0.94 -7.74
C ASP A 154 -20.96 -2.27 -6.99
N GLU A 155 -20.91 -3.41 -7.69
CA GLU A 155 -20.91 -4.75 -7.10
C GLU A 155 -19.70 -4.98 -6.18
N ASP A 156 -18.49 -4.62 -6.65
CA ASP A 156 -17.27 -4.65 -5.83
C ASP A 156 -17.44 -3.76 -4.59
N ARG A 157 -18.18 -2.64 -4.72
CA ARG A 157 -18.42 -1.73 -3.61
C ARG A 157 -19.20 -2.37 -2.49
N VAL A 158 -20.33 -2.98 -2.82
CA VAL A 158 -21.17 -3.68 -1.84
C VAL A 158 -20.38 -4.80 -1.19
N LEU A 159 -19.75 -5.66 -2.00
CA LEU A 159 -19.02 -6.82 -1.51
C LEU A 159 -17.88 -6.45 -0.54
N ILE A 160 -17.07 -5.45 -0.88
CA ILE A 160 -15.94 -5.05 -0.04
C ILE A 160 -16.42 -4.38 1.24
N LEU A 161 -17.43 -3.51 1.18
CA LEU A 161 -17.95 -2.85 2.38
C LEU A 161 -18.65 -3.83 3.33
N ASP A 162 -19.40 -4.79 2.80
CA ASP A 162 -20.01 -5.85 3.60
C ASP A 162 -18.92 -6.71 4.25
N ALA A 163 -17.88 -7.10 3.51
CA ALA A 163 -16.76 -7.85 4.07
C ALA A 163 -15.99 -7.08 5.17
N ILE A 164 -15.91 -5.74 5.05
CA ILE A 164 -15.37 -4.87 6.11
C ILE A 164 -16.24 -4.94 7.36
N VAL A 165 -17.55 -4.78 7.21
CA VAL A 165 -18.50 -4.83 8.33
C VAL A 165 -18.48 -6.21 8.99
N ASP A 166 -18.44 -7.29 8.21
CA ASP A 166 -18.34 -8.66 8.73
C ASP A 166 -17.04 -8.89 9.53
N THR A 167 -15.95 -8.25 9.12
CA THR A 167 -14.63 -8.45 9.76
C THR A 167 -14.46 -7.59 10.99
N PHE A 168 -14.87 -6.32 10.93
CA PHE A 168 -14.58 -5.33 11.96
C PHE A 168 -15.79 -4.94 12.82
N GLY A 169 -17.01 -5.27 12.38
CA GLY A 169 -18.29 -4.86 12.99
C GLY A 169 -18.86 -3.56 12.40
N SER A 170 -18.01 -2.65 11.93
CA SER A 170 -18.44 -1.45 11.22
C SER A 170 -17.29 -0.85 10.37
N VAL A 171 -17.64 0.07 9.46
CA VAL A 171 -16.62 0.81 8.68
C VAL A 171 -15.80 1.74 9.59
N GLU A 172 -16.42 2.32 10.62
CA GLU A 172 -15.73 3.19 11.59
C GLU A 172 -14.69 2.41 12.41
N GLN A 173 -14.99 1.15 12.76
CA GLN A 173 -14.03 0.27 13.43
C GLN A 173 -12.87 -0.09 12.50
N ALA A 174 -13.14 -0.35 11.22
CA ALA A 174 -12.09 -0.57 10.22
C ALA A 174 -11.23 0.69 9.99
N ASP A 175 -11.84 1.88 9.97
CA ASP A 175 -11.13 3.15 9.88
C ASP A 175 -10.20 3.35 11.09
N ALA A 176 -10.67 3.00 12.30
CA ALA A 176 -9.86 3.04 13.52
C ALA A 176 -8.66 2.08 13.46
N GLU A 177 -8.85 0.87 12.93
CA GLU A 177 -7.77 -0.12 12.75
C GLU A 177 -6.71 0.34 11.75
N LEU A 178 -7.11 0.93 10.63
CA LEU A 178 -6.16 1.50 9.66
C LEU A 178 -5.43 2.72 10.25
N ARG A 179 -6.10 3.56 11.05
CA ARG A 179 -5.43 4.66 11.77
C ARG A 179 -4.41 4.10 12.76
N ALA A 180 -4.77 3.10 13.54
CA ALA A 180 -3.84 2.42 14.45
C ALA A 180 -2.64 1.80 13.71
N LEU A 181 -2.83 1.34 12.47
CA LEU A 181 -1.74 0.87 11.60
C LEU A 181 -0.81 2.00 11.19
N ALA A 182 -1.36 3.11 10.73
CA ALA A 182 -0.56 4.29 10.44
C ALA A 182 0.16 4.81 11.70
N ASP A 183 -0.41 4.68 12.90
CA ASP A 183 0.20 5.16 14.16
C ASP A 183 1.44 4.37 14.53
N ARG A 184 1.40 3.05 14.33
CA ARG A 184 2.53 2.15 14.63
C ARG A 184 3.59 2.13 13.53
N SER A 185 3.22 2.42 12.28
CA SER A 185 4.14 2.36 11.13
C SER A 185 4.84 3.68 10.80
N LEU A 186 4.22 4.83 11.04
CA LEU A 186 4.73 6.13 10.59
C LEU A 186 5.27 6.97 11.75
N THR A 187 6.41 7.63 11.53
CA THR A 187 6.99 8.56 12.51
C THR A 187 6.15 9.82 12.67
N ARG A 188 6.27 10.50 13.82
CA ARG A 188 5.67 11.83 14.01
C ARG A 188 6.75 12.90 13.94
N ALA A 189 6.45 14.03 13.31
CA ALA A 189 7.42 15.12 13.14
C ALA A 189 7.99 15.67 14.47
N LYS A 190 7.24 15.51 15.58
CA LYS A 190 7.68 15.89 16.93
C LYS A 190 8.73 14.93 17.52
N ASP A 191 8.75 13.69 17.07
CA ASP A 191 9.66 12.62 17.54
C ASP A 191 11.00 12.66 16.79
N ALA A 192 11.21 13.67 15.95
CA ALA A 192 12.41 13.84 15.15
C ALA A 192 13.67 13.97 16.05
N PRO A 193 14.68 13.08 15.89
CA PRO A 193 15.82 12.99 16.80
C PRO A 193 16.71 14.24 16.82
N TRP A 194 16.64 15.10 15.79
CA TRP A 194 17.37 16.37 15.74
C TRP A 194 16.65 17.55 16.43
N ARG A 195 15.38 17.39 16.86
CA ARG A 195 14.65 18.46 17.57
C ARG A 195 15.10 18.59 19.01
N SER A 196 15.37 17.48 19.69
CA SER A 196 15.88 17.44 21.07
C SER A 196 17.29 18.05 21.20
N ALA A 197 18.12 17.97 20.15
CA ALA A 197 19.47 18.55 20.13
C ALA A 197 19.52 20.10 20.14
N ARG A 198 18.42 20.79 19.77
CA ARG A 198 18.36 22.26 19.76
C ARG A 198 18.02 22.89 21.12
N GLN A 199 17.40 22.15 22.04
CA GLN A 199 17.02 22.70 23.36
C GLN A 199 18.17 22.73 24.38
N GLY A 200 19.33 22.11 24.07
CA GLY A 200 20.50 22.09 24.95
C GLY A 200 21.55 23.18 24.71
N LYS A 201 21.40 24.05 23.70
CA LYS A 201 22.40 25.09 23.34
C LYS A 201 21.95 26.53 23.62
N GLY A 202 21.05 26.73 24.58
CA GLY A 202 20.45 28.05 24.87
C GLY A 202 20.53 28.49 26.34
N LYS A 203 21.42 27.91 27.15
CA LYS A 203 21.71 28.38 28.52
C LYS A 203 23.21 28.25 28.78
N GLY A 204 23.96 29.28 28.45
CA GLY A 204 25.40 29.35 28.66
C GLY A 204 26.01 30.44 27.81
N GLU A 205 25.72 31.68 28.20
CA GLU A 205 26.61 32.87 28.23
C GLU A 205 25.78 34.12 28.52
#